data_AF-A0A2W1CXL7-F1
#
_entry.id   AF-A0A2W1CXL7-F1
#
_cell.length_a   1.000
_cell.length_b   1.000
_cell.length_c   1.000
_cell.angle_alpha   90.00
_cell.angle_beta   90.00
_cell.angle_gamma   90.00
#
_symmetry.space_group_name_H-M   'P 1'
#
loop_
_entity.id
_entity.type
_entity.pdbx_description
1 polymer ?
#
loop_
_entity_poly.entity_id
_entity_poly.type
_entity_poly.pdbx_seq_one_letter_code
_entity_poly.pdbx_strand_id
1 'polypeptide(L)'
;MVVRLEHASQPVRSMSNEQHVVQDIHDILKSYYKVCRKTFVDSICRQSVIHFLLECDECPLALFSPMFVSQLSADALEEIAGEAPGLKRSRAQLTKEVASLAKAVRILTRI
;
A
#
# COMPACT_ATOMS: atom_id res chain seq x y z
N MET A 1 29.79 -50.85 -36.23
CA MET A 1 30.28 -50.14 -35.03
C MET A 1 30.31 -51.15 -33.90
N VAL A 2 31.50 -51.62 -33.50
CA VAL A 2 31.67 -52.63 -32.45
C VAL A 2 31.88 -51.91 -31.13
N VAL A 3 30.88 -51.92 -30.25
CA VAL A 3 30.99 -51.30 -28.93
C VAL A 3 31.75 -52.26 -28.02
N ARG A 4 32.95 -51.85 -27.58
CA ARG A 4 33.76 -52.65 -26.65
C ARG A 4 33.12 -52.64 -25.26
N LEU A 5 32.92 -53.83 -24.69
CA LEU A 5 32.26 -54.06 -23.40
C LEU A 5 32.94 -53.31 -22.23
N GLU A 6 34.24 -53.02 -22.36
CA GLU A 6 35.02 -52.23 -21.40
C GLU A 6 34.50 -50.81 -21.17
N HIS A 7 33.78 -50.24 -22.15
CA HIS A 7 33.13 -48.92 -22.01
C HIS A 7 31.75 -48.99 -21.35
N ALA A 8 31.14 -50.18 -21.22
CA ALA A 8 29.88 -50.39 -20.51
C ALA A 8 30.09 -50.66 -19.00
N SER A 9 31.32 -50.93 -18.58
CA SER A 9 31.67 -51.29 -17.21
C SER A 9 32.08 -50.10 -16.33
N GLN A 10 31.65 -48.87 -16.67
CA GLN A 10 31.64 -47.84 -15.62
C GLN A 10 30.72 -48.36 -14.51
N PRO A 11 31.14 -48.36 -13.24
CA PRO A 11 30.28 -48.80 -12.16
C PRO A 11 29.13 -47.80 -12.08
N VAL A 12 28.04 -48.12 -12.76
CA VAL A 12 26.73 -47.54 -12.49
C VAL A 12 26.52 -47.83 -11.02
N ARG A 13 26.61 -46.80 -10.18
CA ARG A 13 26.15 -46.90 -8.80
C ARG A 13 24.66 -47.15 -8.88
N SER A 14 24.30 -48.43 -9.02
CA SER A 14 22.92 -48.87 -9.07
C SER A 14 22.38 -48.66 -7.67
N MET A 15 21.66 -47.56 -7.48
CA MET A 15 20.89 -47.36 -6.26
C MET A 15 19.90 -48.52 -6.15
N SER A 16 19.71 -49.01 -4.92
CA SER A 16 18.66 -49.98 -4.66
C SER A 16 17.29 -49.36 -4.98
N ASN A 17 16.32 -50.16 -5.38
CA ASN A 17 14.93 -49.71 -5.59
C ASN A 17 14.39 -48.97 -4.37
N GLU A 18 14.76 -49.40 -3.17
CA GLU A 18 14.39 -48.73 -1.92
C GLU A 18 14.99 -47.31 -1.82
N GLN A 19 16.24 -47.13 -2.25
CA GLN A 19 16.90 -45.82 -2.25
C GLN A 19 16.28 -44.89 -3.29
N HIS A 20 15.87 -45.42 -4.44
CA HIS A 20 15.12 -44.64 -5.45
C HIS A 20 13.80 -44.15 -4.89
N VAL A 21 13.02 -45.02 -4.24
CA VAL A 21 11.74 -44.64 -3.62
C VAL A 21 11.93 -43.57 -2.55
N VAL A 22 12.96 -43.70 -1.70
CA VAL A 22 13.26 -42.70 -0.67
C VAL A 22 13.61 -41.35 -1.31
N GLN A 23 14.41 -41.34 -2.37
CA GLN A 23 14.79 -40.12 -3.08
C GLN A 23 13.60 -39.45 -3.77
N ASP A 24 12.73 -40.23 -4.40
CA ASP A 24 11.52 -39.72 -5.06
C ASP A 24 10.57 -39.06 -4.05
N ILE A 25 10.34 -39.70 -2.90
CA ILE A 25 9.52 -39.11 -1.83
C ILE A 25 10.15 -37.82 -1.31
N HIS A 26 11.47 -37.81 -1.11
CA HIS A 26 12.20 -36.62 -0.68
C HIS A 26 12.04 -35.47 -1.70
N ASP A 27 12.17 -35.75 -2.99
CA ASP A 27 12.09 -34.72 -4.03
C ASP A 27 10.66 -34.19 -4.22
N ILE A 28 9.64 -35.03 -4.03
CA ILE A 28 8.23 -34.61 -3.96
C ILE A 28 8.03 -33.66 -2.78
N LEU A 29 8.45 -34.05 -1.57
CA LEU A 29 8.28 -33.24 -0.36
C LEU A 29 9.02 -31.91 -0.47
N LYS A 30 10.25 -31.94 -0.99
CA LYS A 30 11.06 -30.73 -1.22
C LYS A 30 10.39 -29.77 -2.21
N SER A 31 9.83 -30.31 -3.29
CA SER A 31 9.13 -29.52 -4.30
C SER A 31 7.82 -28.94 -3.76
N TYR A 32 7.04 -29.74 -3.02
CA TYR A 32 5.84 -29.29 -2.35
C TYR A 32 6.13 -28.15 -1.37
N TYR A 33 7.12 -28.33 -0.49
CA TYR A 33 7.50 -27.32 0.50
C TYR A 33 7.96 -26.01 -0.16
N LYS A 34 8.71 -26.10 -1.27
CA LYS A 34 9.15 -24.92 -2.04
C LYS A 34 7.97 -24.08 -2.53
N VAL A 35 6.90 -24.72 -3.00
CA VAL A 35 5.69 -24.03 -3.48
C VAL A 35 4.89 -23.51 -2.28
N CYS A 36 4.57 -24.37 -1.31
CA CYS A 36 3.75 -24.01 -0.15
C CYS A 36 4.32 -22.82 0.62
N ARG A 37 5.64 -22.76 0.81
CA ARG A 37 6.27 -21.63 1.50
C ARG A 37 6.04 -20.30 0.77
N LYS A 38 6.13 -20.30 -0.56
CA LYS A 38 5.87 -19.09 -1.36
C LYS A 38 4.40 -18.71 -1.30
N THR A 39 3.51 -19.67 -1.49
CA THR A 39 2.06 -19.44 -1.41
C THR A 39 1.65 -18.93 -0.04
N PHE A 40 2.24 -19.46 1.04
CA PHE A 40 1.97 -18.99 2.39
C PHE A 40 2.35 -17.51 2.56
N VAL A 41 3.59 -17.14 2.20
CA VAL A 41 4.05 -15.74 2.29
C VAL A 41 3.17 -14.83 1.44
N ASP A 42 2.87 -15.22 0.20
CA ASP A 42 2.01 -14.45 -0.70
C ASP A 42 0.60 -14.28 -0.11
N SER A 43 0.03 -15.35 0.45
CA SER A 43 -1.30 -15.33 1.06
C SER A 43 -1.34 -14.42 2.29
N ILE A 44 -0.32 -14.48 3.16
CA ILE A 44 -0.23 -13.58 4.32
C ILE A 44 -0.07 -12.13 3.88
N CYS A 45 0.80 -11.83 2.91
CA CYS A 45 0.94 -10.47 2.40
C CYS A 45 -0.38 -9.96 1.80
N ARG A 46 -1.07 -10.77 1.01
CA ARG A 46 -2.30 -10.38 0.34
C ARG A 46 -3.49 -10.24 1.30
N GLN A 47 -3.64 -11.17 2.24
CA GLN A 47 -4.75 -11.13 3.19
C GLN A 47 -4.49 -10.14 4.33
N SER A 48 -3.31 -10.20 4.96
CA SER A 48 -3.03 -9.37 6.14
C SER A 48 -2.68 -7.94 5.77
N VAL A 49 -1.79 -7.72 4.81
CA VAL A 49 -1.33 -6.37 4.49
C VAL A 49 -2.32 -5.69 3.54
N ILE A 50 -2.55 -6.28 2.37
CA ILE A 50 -3.36 -5.60 1.35
C ILE A 50 -4.80 -5.46 1.82
N HIS A 51 -5.46 -6.56 2.19
CA HIS A 51 -6.87 -6.47 2.56
C HIS A 51 -7.09 -5.73 3.89
N PHE A 52 -6.52 -6.16 5.00
CA PHE A 52 -6.83 -5.55 6.31
C PHE A 52 -6.18 -4.19 6.55
N LEU A 53 -4.98 -3.91 6.01
CA LEU A 53 -4.29 -2.63 6.27
C LEU A 53 -4.53 -1.57 5.20
N LEU A 54 -4.81 -1.96 3.94
CA LEU A 54 -4.87 -1.00 2.84
C LEU A 54 -6.27 -0.87 2.22
N GLU A 55 -6.99 -1.97 2.00
CA GLU A 55 -8.18 -1.97 1.15
C GLU A 55 -9.52 -2.12 1.90
N CYS A 56 -9.51 -2.56 3.16
CA CYS A 56 -10.74 -2.71 3.96
C CYS A 56 -11.36 -1.33 4.28
N ASP A 57 -12.69 -1.27 4.38
CA ASP A 57 -13.40 -0.04 4.77
C ASP A 57 -13.04 0.43 6.20
N GLU A 58 -12.65 -0.51 7.06
CA GLU A 58 -12.13 -0.23 8.41
C GLU A 58 -10.60 -0.15 8.45
N CYS A 59 -9.92 -0.12 7.30
CA CYS A 59 -8.46 -0.11 7.28
C CYS A 59 -7.93 1.21 7.87
N PRO A 60 -6.73 1.20 8.47
CA PRO A 60 -6.12 2.42 9.01
C PRO A 60 -5.90 3.54 7.98
N LEU A 61 -5.88 3.22 6.67
CA LEU A 61 -5.76 4.23 5.63
C LEU A 61 -7.11 4.85 5.23
N ALA A 62 -8.23 4.21 5.55
CA ALA A 62 -9.59 4.70 5.27
C ALA A 62 -10.05 5.79 6.26
N LEU A 63 -9.17 6.23 7.17
CA LEU A 63 -9.45 7.27 8.18
C LEU A 63 -9.96 8.57 7.56
N PHE A 64 -9.40 8.99 6.42
CA PHE A 64 -9.86 10.17 5.71
C PHE A 64 -10.82 9.79 4.58
N SER A 65 -12.12 9.83 4.87
CA SER A 65 -13.18 9.46 3.93
C SER A 65 -14.25 10.55 3.84
N PRO A 66 -15.08 10.58 2.79
CA PRO A 66 -16.22 11.48 2.71
C PRO A 66 -17.17 11.34 3.91
N MET A 67 -17.35 10.12 4.41
CA MET A 67 -18.15 9.86 5.60
C MET A 67 -17.54 10.50 6.85
N PHE A 68 -16.23 10.33 7.08
CA PHE A 68 -15.52 11.01 8.16
C PHE A 68 -15.67 12.53 8.07
N VAL A 69 -15.43 13.12 6.89
CA VAL A 69 -15.57 14.57 6.68
C VAL A 69 -17.00 15.05 6.94
N SER A 70 -18.01 14.27 6.53
CA SER A 70 -19.42 14.63 6.74
C SER A 70 -19.84 14.63 8.22
N GLN A 71 -19.11 13.92 9.08
CA GLN A 71 -19.38 13.80 10.50
C GLN A 71 -18.64 14.85 11.36
N LEU A 72 -17.73 15.63 10.76
CA LEU A 72 -17.02 16.70 11.48
C LEU A 72 -17.97 17.82 11.89
N SER A 73 -17.85 18.27 13.14
CA SER A 73 -18.57 19.44 13.62
C SER A 73 -18.00 20.72 13.00
N ALA A 74 -18.78 21.81 13.03
CA ALA A 74 -18.30 23.12 12.59
C ALA A 74 -17.04 23.57 13.35
N ASP A 75 -16.95 23.28 14.65
CA ASP A 75 -15.79 23.61 15.48
C ASP A 75 -14.56 22.80 15.07
N ALA A 76 -14.71 21.49 14.83
CA ALA A 76 -13.61 20.65 14.36
C ALA A 76 -13.13 21.07 12.96
N LEU A 77 -14.07 21.48 12.09
CA LEU A 77 -13.73 21.97 10.77
C LEU A 77 -12.99 23.33 10.83
N GLU A 78 -13.40 24.25 11.72
CA GLU A 78 -12.68 25.51 11.95
C GLU A 78 -11.30 25.26 12.56
N GLU A 79 -11.13 24.24 13.40
CA GLU A 79 -9.82 23.88 13.95
C GLU A 79 -8.87 23.29 12.88
N ILE A 80 -9.37 22.39 12.04
CA ILE A 80 -8.55 21.67 11.04
C ILE A 80 -8.30 22.52 9.79
N ALA A 81 -9.34 23.18 9.29
CA ALA A 81 -9.34 23.87 8.00
C ALA A 81 -9.56 25.39 8.10
N GLY A 82 -9.85 25.90 9.31
CA GLY A 82 -10.05 27.33 9.52
C GLY A 82 -8.73 28.12 9.47
N GLU A 83 -8.87 29.41 9.20
CA GLU A 83 -7.73 30.32 9.24
C GLU A 83 -7.30 30.58 10.68
N ALA A 84 -5.98 30.64 10.91
CA ALA A 84 -5.47 31.05 12.21
C ALA A 84 -6.04 32.44 12.60
N PRO A 85 -6.33 32.69 13.90
CA PRO A 85 -7.00 33.93 14.33
C PRO A 85 -6.27 35.23 13.93
N GLY A 86 -4.94 35.18 13.78
CA GLY A 86 -4.15 36.30 13.28
C GLY A 86 -4.42 36.60 11.80
N LEU A 87 -4.43 35.56 10.96
CA LEU A 87 -4.74 35.64 9.53
C LEU A 87 -6.17 36.14 9.30
N LYS A 88 -7.14 35.59 10.04
CA LYS A 88 -8.55 35.98 9.95
C LYS A 88 -8.76 37.48 10.26
N ARG A 89 -8.06 37.99 11.29
CA ARG A 89 -8.05 39.43 11.64
C ARG A 89 -7.40 40.29 10.58
N SER A 90 -6.22 39.88 10.09
CA SER A 90 -5.50 40.60 9.03
C SER A 90 -6.33 40.68 7.75
N ARG A 91 -6.95 39.57 7.32
CA ARG A 91 -7.87 39.52 6.19
C ARG A 91 -9.05 40.49 6.37
N ALA A 92 -9.66 40.51 7.56
CA ALA A 92 -10.78 41.43 7.85
C ALA A 92 -10.36 42.90 7.78
N GLN A 93 -9.19 43.24 8.31
CA GLN A 93 -8.63 44.59 8.24
C GLN A 93 -8.35 45.01 6.79
N LEU A 94 -7.61 44.19 6.03
CA LEU A 94 -7.26 44.46 4.64
C LEU A 94 -8.51 44.59 3.76
N THR A 95 -9.51 43.74 3.98
CA THR A 95 -10.79 43.81 3.25
C THR A 95 -11.49 45.15 3.50
N LYS A 96 -11.47 45.64 4.74
CA LYS A 96 -12.03 46.94 5.11
C LYS A 96 -11.24 48.09 4.46
N GLU A 97 -9.91 48.03 4.47
CA GLU A 97 -9.06 49.03 3.83
C GLU A 97 -9.30 49.09 2.32
N VAL A 98 -9.35 47.94 1.64
CA VAL A 98 -9.68 47.85 0.20
C VAL A 98 -11.04 48.47 -0.09
N ALA A 99 -12.07 48.14 0.71
CA ALA A 99 -13.41 48.70 0.51
C ALA A 99 -13.45 50.23 0.70
N SER A 100 -12.71 50.74 1.70
CA SER A 100 -12.58 52.18 1.96
C SER A 100 -11.89 52.90 0.80
N LEU A 101 -10.76 52.37 0.34
CA LEU A 101 -10.00 52.94 -0.78
C LEU A 101 -10.81 52.89 -2.07
N ALA A 102 -11.51 51.79 -2.35
CA ALA A 102 -12.38 51.67 -3.52
C ALA A 102 -13.51 52.71 -3.50
N LYS A 103 -14.09 52.99 -2.32
CA LYS A 103 -15.11 54.05 -2.17
C LYS A 103 -14.51 55.43 -2.43
N ALA A 104 -13.33 55.72 -1.89
CA ALA A 104 -12.65 57.00 -2.12
C ALA A 104 -12.35 57.23 -3.61
N VAL A 105 -11.83 56.22 -4.31
CA VAL A 105 -11.59 56.27 -5.77
C VAL A 105 -12.88 56.53 -6.54
N ARG A 106 -13.99 55.87 -6.18
CA ARG A 106 -15.31 56.10 -6.82
C ARG A 106 -15.84 57.52 -6.60
N ILE A 107 -15.53 58.15 -5.47
CA ILE A 107 -15.92 59.54 -5.21
C ILE A 107 -15.05 60.47 -6.08
N LEU A 108 -13.73 60.26 -6.10
CA LEU A 108 -12.79 61.05 -6.89
C LEU A 108 -13.07 60.98 -8.40
N THR A 109 -13.57 59.85 -8.90
CA THR A 109 -13.88 59.66 -10.33
C THR A 109 -15.27 60.17 -10.74
N ARG A 110 -16.10 60.62 -9.79
CA ARG A 110 -17.44 61.20 -10.03
C ARG A 110 -17.45 62.73 -9.99
N ILE A 111 -16.35 63.34 -9.59
CA ILE A 111 -16.09 64.79 -9.63
C ILE A 111 -15.30 65.07 -10.90
#